data_AF-A0A644ZX00-F1
#
_entry.id   AF-A0A644ZX00-F1
#
_cell.length_a   1.000
_cell.length_b   1.000
_cell.length_c   1.000
_cell.angle_alpha   90.00
_cell.angle_beta   90.00
_cell.angle_gamma   90.00
#
_symmetry.space_group_name_H-M   'P 1'
#
loop_
_entity.id
_entity.type
_entity.pdbx_description
1 polymer ?
#
loop_
_entity_poly.entity_id
_entity_poly.type
_entity_poly.pdbx_seq_one_letter_code
_entity_poly.pdbx_strand_id
1 'polypeptide(L)'
;MKEHLNNKINNKRQEQLTNIVEYASVQSSERERAAELAERDVKDYYKAVYMLDKVGEEFDGIISSVTSFGMFIELDTTVEGLCRLANMGDDYYIYDDMTYTIIGERTKKTYRIGDPVRIRVENVNVDLREIDFRILYKIEDNNQETQVEDEE
;
A
#
# COMPACT_ATOMS: atom_id res chain seq x y z
N MET A 1 -20.09 -22.69 -29.19
CA MET A 1 -21.41 -22.47 -29.81
C MET A 1 -21.69 -23.39 -31.01
N LYS A 2 -20.84 -23.48 -32.05
CA LYS A 2 -21.11 -24.33 -33.24
C LYS A 2 -21.34 -25.83 -32.98
N GLU A 3 -20.72 -26.43 -31.96
CA GLU A 3 -20.90 -27.87 -31.67
C GLU A 3 -22.22 -28.19 -30.94
N HIS A 4 -22.72 -27.27 -30.10
CA HIS A 4 -23.98 -27.40 -29.38
C HIS A 4 -25.20 -27.30 -30.33
N LEU A 5 -25.10 -26.41 -31.33
CA LEU A 5 -26.10 -26.26 -32.39
C LEU A 5 -26.18 -27.47 -33.34
N ASN A 6 -25.11 -28.28 -33.41
CA ASN A 6 -25.05 -29.47 -34.28
C ASN A 6 -25.31 -30.80 -33.54
N ASN A 7 -25.79 -30.76 -32.28
CA ASN A 7 -26.09 -31.94 -31.48
C ASN A 7 -24.90 -32.93 -31.33
N LYS A 8 -23.66 -32.41 -31.40
CA LYS A 8 -22.40 -33.21 -31.40
C LYS A 8 -21.73 -33.35 -30.03
N ILE A 9 -22.33 -32.83 -28.96
CA ILE A 9 -21.78 -33.01 -27.60
C ILE A 9 -22.32 -34.31 -27.03
N ASN A 10 -21.51 -35.37 -27.15
CA ASN A 10 -21.71 -36.62 -26.44
C ASN A 10 -21.11 -36.51 -25.02
N ASN A 11 -21.56 -37.32 -24.05
CA ASN A 11 -21.11 -37.32 -22.66
C ASN A 11 -19.57 -37.38 -22.52
N LYS A 12 -18.91 -38.20 -23.36
CA LYS A 12 -17.44 -38.30 -23.41
C LYS A 12 -16.76 -36.98 -23.78
N ARG A 13 -17.38 -36.18 -24.65
CA ARG A 13 -16.87 -34.86 -25.06
C ARG A 13 -17.10 -33.82 -23.96
N GLN A 14 -18.23 -33.89 -23.26
CA GLN A 14 -18.52 -33.02 -22.13
C GLN A 14 -17.52 -33.23 -20.99
N GLU A 15 -17.23 -34.49 -20.63
CA GLU A 15 -16.22 -34.84 -19.63
C GLU A 15 -14.81 -34.36 -20.01
N GLN A 16 -14.42 -34.53 -21.28
CA GLN A 16 -13.16 -33.98 -21.79
C GLN A 16 -13.09 -32.46 -21.68
N LEU A 17 -14.17 -31.75 -22.01
CA LEU A 17 -14.22 -30.29 -21.93
C LEU A 17 -14.15 -29.81 -20.48
N THR A 18 -14.82 -30.48 -19.54
CA THR A 18 -14.74 -30.15 -18.11
C THR A 18 -13.29 -30.16 -17.64
N ASN A 19 -12.55 -31.24 -17.94
CA ASN A 19 -11.14 -31.35 -17.55
C ASN A 19 -10.26 -30.27 -18.20
N ILE A 20 -10.49 -29.95 -19.48
CA ILE A 20 -9.73 -28.91 -20.19
C ILE A 20 -10.01 -27.52 -19.59
N VAL A 21 -11.28 -27.22 -19.30
CA VAL A 21 -11.68 -25.92 -18.74
C VAL A 21 -11.15 -25.78 -17.31
N GLU A 22 -11.22 -26.84 -16.50
CA GLU A 22 -10.67 -26.84 -15.15
C GLU A 22 -9.16 -26.59 -15.16
N TYR A 23 -8.41 -27.33 -16.00
CA TYR A 23 -6.98 -27.12 -16.17
C TYR A 23 -6.66 -25.69 -16.66
N ALA A 24 -7.33 -25.22 -17.71
CA ALA A 24 -7.08 -23.90 -18.28
C ALA A 24 -7.41 -22.76 -17.29
N SER A 25 -8.45 -22.94 -16.46
CA SER A 25 -8.84 -21.96 -15.44
C SER A 25 -7.78 -21.84 -14.35
N VAL A 26 -7.25 -22.97 -13.85
CA VAL A 26 -6.15 -22.98 -12.87
C VAL A 26 -4.90 -22.35 -13.47
N GLN A 27 -4.50 -22.79 -14.66
CA GLN A 27 -3.32 -22.27 -15.35
C GLN A 27 -3.43 -20.75 -15.57
N SER A 28 -4.58 -20.25 -16.01
CA SER A 28 -4.78 -18.82 -16.27
C SER A 28 -4.69 -18.02 -14.97
N SER A 29 -5.31 -18.50 -13.90
CA SER A 29 -5.27 -17.84 -12.58
C SER A 29 -3.84 -17.79 -12.02
N GLU A 30 -3.06 -18.86 -12.17
CA GLU A 30 -1.66 -18.88 -11.73
C GLU A 30 -0.79 -17.93 -12.55
N ARG A 31 -1.02 -17.88 -13.86
CA ARG A 31 -0.28 -17.01 -14.78
C ARG A 31 -0.60 -15.53 -14.57
N GLU A 32 -1.85 -15.21 -14.26
CA GLU A 32 -2.28 -13.86 -13.89
C GLU A 32 -1.54 -13.38 -12.64
N ARG A 33 -1.57 -14.14 -11.54
CA ARG A 33 -0.84 -13.78 -10.31
C ARG A 33 0.66 -13.65 -10.56
N ALA A 34 1.25 -14.54 -11.35
CA ALA A 34 2.68 -14.46 -11.69
C ALA A 34 3.02 -13.21 -12.50
N ALA A 35 2.14 -12.81 -13.43
CA ALA A 35 2.31 -11.60 -14.21
C ALA A 35 2.14 -10.35 -13.34
N GLU A 36 1.13 -10.30 -12.46
CA GLU A 36 0.93 -9.19 -11.51
C GLU A 36 2.13 -8.98 -10.59
N LEU A 37 2.69 -10.08 -10.04
CA LEU A 37 3.89 -10.01 -9.22
C LEU A 37 5.09 -9.45 -9.99
N ALA A 38 5.30 -9.91 -11.22
CA ALA A 38 6.37 -9.39 -12.07
C ALA A 38 6.17 -7.91 -12.42
N GLU A 39 4.93 -7.48 -12.67
CA GLU A 39 4.61 -6.08 -12.95
C GLU A 39 4.85 -5.20 -11.71
N ARG A 40 4.42 -5.65 -10.53
CA ARG A 40 4.67 -4.97 -9.26
C ARG A 40 6.16 -4.81 -9.00
N ASP A 41 6.94 -5.88 -9.17
CA ASP A 41 8.38 -5.88 -9.02
C ASP A 41 9.09 -4.83 -9.89
N VAL A 42 8.66 -4.71 -11.14
CA VAL A 42 9.19 -3.72 -12.09
C VAL A 42 8.78 -2.30 -11.69
N LYS A 43 7.52 -2.10 -11.27
CA LYS A 43 7.05 -0.80 -10.77
C LYS A 43 7.84 -0.37 -9.54
N ASP A 44 8.01 -1.25 -8.57
CA ASP A 44 8.73 -0.96 -7.32
C ASP A 44 10.20 -0.63 -7.59
N TYR A 45 10.82 -1.34 -8.52
CA TYR A 45 12.18 -1.02 -9.00
C TYR A 45 12.26 0.39 -9.58
N TYR A 46 11.38 0.75 -10.51
CA TYR A 46 11.43 2.07 -11.14
C TYR A 46 11.01 3.20 -10.18
N LYS A 47 10.12 2.94 -9.22
CA LYS A 47 9.81 3.87 -8.11
C LYS A 47 11.05 4.14 -7.26
N ALA A 48 11.82 3.11 -6.92
CA ALA A 48 13.09 3.28 -6.19
C ALA A 48 14.11 4.07 -7.01
N VAL A 49 14.27 3.77 -8.30
CA VAL A 49 15.14 4.54 -9.20
C VAL A 49 14.72 6.01 -9.26
N TYR A 50 13.42 6.28 -9.36
CA TYR A 50 12.87 7.64 -9.39
C TYR A 50 13.11 8.42 -8.09
N MET A 51 13.19 7.75 -6.94
CA MET A 51 13.41 8.41 -5.65
C MET A 51 14.90 8.60 -5.30
N LEU A 52 15.81 8.01 -6.08
CA LEU A 52 17.24 7.99 -5.77
C LEU A 52 17.85 9.40 -5.72
N ASP A 53 17.43 10.29 -6.62
CA ASP A 53 17.87 11.68 -6.65
C ASP A 53 17.07 12.60 -5.70
N LYS A 54 16.03 12.07 -5.04
CA LYS A 54 15.14 12.79 -4.11
C LYS A 54 15.50 12.57 -2.64
N VAL A 55 16.61 11.88 -2.36
CA VAL A 55 17.08 11.68 -0.98
C VAL A 55 17.35 13.04 -0.32
N GLY A 56 16.77 13.25 0.85
CA GLY A 56 16.82 14.51 1.60
C GLY A 56 15.69 15.49 1.27
N GLU A 57 14.95 15.29 0.18
CA GLU A 57 13.77 16.10 -0.15
C GLU A 57 12.56 15.73 0.72
N GLU A 58 11.64 16.68 0.82
CA GLU A 58 10.43 16.56 1.63
C GLU A 58 9.18 16.50 0.77
N PHE A 59 8.25 15.62 1.14
CA PHE A 59 7.01 15.39 0.42
C PHE A 59 5.85 15.30 1.40
N ASP A 60 4.67 15.62 0.90
CA ASP A 60 3.42 15.28 1.58
C ASP A 60 3.02 13.87 1.17
N GLY A 61 2.53 13.09 2.12
CA GLY A 61 2.07 11.74 1.90
C GLY A 61 0.93 11.38 2.84
N ILE A 62 0.32 10.24 2.58
CA ILE A 62 -0.78 9.69 3.36
C ILE A 62 -0.34 8.34 3.91
N ILE A 63 -0.61 8.08 5.19
CA ILE A 63 -0.33 6.77 5.79
C ILE A 63 -1.24 5.73 5.14
N SER A 64 -0.69 4.84 4.32
CA SER A 64 -1.44 3.79 3.63
C SER A 64 -1.63 2.56 4.51
N SER A 65 -0.67 2.26 5.39
CA SER A 65 -0.74 1.12 6.30
C SER A 65 0.08 1.34 7.57
N VAL A 66 -0.34 0.68 8.65
CA VAL A 66 0.29 0.75 9.97
C VAL A 66 0.59 -0.68 10.42
N THR A 67 1.83 -0.92 10.86
CA THR A 67 2.28 -2.22 11.37
C THR A 67 3.01 -2.05 12.71
N SER A 68 3.30 -3.16 13.39
CA SER A 68 4.01 -3.14 14.67
C SER A 68 5.46 -2.62 14.58
N PHE A 69 6.05 -2.57 13.39
CA PHE A 69 7.44 -2.13 13.17
C PHE A 69 7.56 -0.78 12.46
N GLY A 70 6.46 -0.25 11.90
CA GLY A 70 6.51 0.95 11.08
C GLY A 70 5.18 1.32 10.45
N MET A 71 5.26 2.33 9.58
CA MET A 71 4.13 2.82 8.80
C MET A 71 4.55 2.92 7.34
N PHE A 72 3.67 2.50 6.44
CA PHE A 72 3.81 2.75 5.02
C PHE A 72 3.12 4.06 4.69
N ILE A 73 3.83 4.90 3.95
CA ILE A 73 3.36 6.23 3.55
C ILE A 73 3.40 6.26 2.02
N GLU A 74 2.26 6.59 1.43
CA GLU A 74 2.10 6.75 -0.01
C GLU A 74 2.16 8.25 -0.34
N LEU A 75 2.99 8.59 -1.32
CA LEU A 75 3.08 9.94 -1.88
C LEU A 75 2.06 10.12 -3.01
N ASP A 76 1.78 11.36 -3.40
CA ASP A 76 0.90 11.68 -4.55
C ASP A 76 1.38 11.03 -5.86
N THR A 77 2.68 10.77 -5.99
CA THR A 77 3.26 10.04 -7.12
C THR A 77 3.05 8.52 -7.06
N THR A 78 2.21 8.00 -6.15
CA THR A 78 1.97 6.56 -5.85
C THR A 78 3.19 5.81 -5.35
N VAL A 79 4.26 6.53 -5.00
CA VAL A 79 5.47 5.94 -4.42
C VAL A 79 5.17 5.64 -2.96
N GLU A 80 5.44 4.40 -2.56
CA GLU A 80 5.31 3.97 -1.17
C GLU A 80 6.70 3.86 -0.54
N GLY A 81 6.81 4.26 0.72
CA GLY A 81 8.02 4.08 1.51
C GLY A 81 7.69 3.78 2.97
N LEU A 82 8.67 3.20 3.65
CA LEU A 82 8.55 2.72 5.03
C LEU A 82 9.14 3.75 6.00
N CYS A 83 8.33 4.20 6.95
CA CYS A 83 8.80 4.87 8.15
C CYS A 83 8.92 3.84 9.28
N ARG A 84 10.14 3.43 9.62
CA ARG A 84 10.39 2.53 10.75
C ARG A 84 10.17 3.27 12.08
N LEU A 85 9.46 2.64 13.02
CA LEU A 85 9.25 3.22 14.36
C LEU A 85 10.57 3.52 15.08
N ALA A 86 11.59 2.69 14.86
CA ALA A 86 12.93 2.87 15.43
C ALA A 86 13.62 4.18 15.00
N ASN A 87 13.22 4.76 13.86
CA ASN A 87 13.77 6.02 13.35
C ASN A 87 13.05 7.24 13.93
N MET A 88 11.93 7.05 14.64
CA MET A 88 11.17 8.11 15.28
C MET A 88 11.75 8.41 16.65
N GLY A 89 12.77 9.28 16.69
CA GLY A 89 13.50 9.60 17.92
C GLY A 89 12.78 10.54 18.90
N ASP A 90 11.55 10.97 18.62
CA ASP A 90 10.82 11.94 19.45
C ASP A 90 10.01 11.31 20.58
N ASP A 91 9.65 10.02 20.46
CA ASP A 91 8.85 9.30 21.44
C ASP A 91 9.05 7.77 21.38
N TYR A 92 8.52 7.07 22.37
CA TYR A 92 8.32 5.62 22.31
C TYR A 92 6.94 5.32 21.74
N TYR A 93 6.90 4.68 20.58
CA TYR A 93 5.67 4.41 19.84
C TYR A 93 5.19 2.98 20.05
N ILE A 94 3.92 2.83 20.39
CA ILE A 94 3.26 1.54 20.64
C ILE A 94 2.18 1.33 19.59
N TYR A 95 2.21 0.16 18.96
CA TYR A 95 1.16 -0.28 18.04
C TYR A 95 -0.02 -0.87 18.83
N ASP A 96 -1.21 -0.37 18.57
CA ASP A 96 -2.49 -0.89 19.07
C ASP A 96 -3.20 -1.63 17.93
N ASP A 97 -3.34 -2.94 18.09
CA ASP A 97 -3.92 -3.86 17.11
C ASP A 97 -5.45 -3.76 17.04
N MET A 98 -6.11 -3.34 18.12
CA MET A 98 -7.56 -3.17 18.15
C MET A 98 -7.99 -1.95 17.35
N THR A 99 -7.18 -0.89 17.39
CA THR A 99 -7.50 0.37 16.73
C THR A 99 -6.74 0.58 15.42
N TYR A 100 -5.77 -0.28 15.10
CA TYR A 100 -4.84 -0.14 13.98
C TYR A 100 -4.12 1.22 14.01
N THR A 101 -3.63 1.59 15.20
CA THR A 101 -2.99 2.88 15.42
C THR A 101 -1.62 2.75 16.05
N ILE A 102 -0.78 3.75 15.82
CA ILE A 102 0.49 3.92 16.51
C ILE A 102 0.38 5.13 17.42
N ILE A 103 0.62 4.93 18.71
CA ILE A 103 0.45 5.96 19.74
C ILE A 103 1.79 6.18 20.45
N GLY A 104 2.24 7.43 20.47
CA GLY A 104 3.39 7.86 21.26
C GLY A 104 3.06 7.86 22.76
N GLU A 105 3.90 7.22 23.57
CA GLU A 105 3.68 7.05 25.00
C GLU A 105 3.66 8.39 25.74
N ARG A 106 4.63 9.28 25.43
CA ARG A 106 4.82 10.57 26.11
C ARG A 106 4.07 11.71 25.42
N THR A 107 4.14 11.79 24.11
CA THR A 107 3.57 12.88 23.30
C THR A 107 2.09 12.67 23.00
N LYS A 108 1.58 11.44 23.14
CA LYS A 108 0.22 11.04 22.72
C LYS A 108 -0.08 11.30 21.25
N LYS A 109 0.95 11.58 20.42
CA LYS A 109 0.81 11.64 18.97
C LYS A 109 0.27 10.31 18.49
N THR A 110 -0.82 10.36 17.73
CA THR A 110 -1.49 9.18 17.20
C THR A 110 -1.42 9.23 15.68
N TYR A 111 -0.89 8.16 15.09
CA TYR A 111 -0.83 7.94 13.66
C TYR A 111 -1.75 6.78 13.28
N ARG A 112 -2.55 6.98 12.24
CA ARG A 112 -3.58 6.06 11.75
C ARG A 112 -3.52 6.00 10.23
N ILE A 113 -4.08 4.94 9.67
CA ILE A 113 -4.29 4.84 8.23
C ILE A 113 -5.15 6.04 7.77
N GLY A 114 -4.73 6.68 6.68
CA GLY A 114 -5.39 7.84 6.09
C GLY A 114 -4.89 9.19 6.62
N ASP A 115 -4.07 9.23 7.67
CA ASP A 115 -3.55 10.50 8.19
C ASP A 115 -2.58 11.15 7.17
N PRO A 116 -2.73 12.46 6.89
CA PRO A 116 -1.77 13.20 6.09
C PRO A 116 -0.52 13.53 6.93
N VAL A 117 0.66 13.34 6.34
CA VAL A 117 1.95 13.52 7.00
C VAL A 117 2.95 14.21 6.08
N ARG A 118 3.82 15.02 6.67
CA ARG A 118 5.01 15.55 6.00
C ARG A 118 6.17 14.59 6.27
N ILE A 119 6.82 14.11 5.20
CA ILE A 119 7.96 13.21 5.27
C ILE A 119 9.21 13.82 4.65
N ARG A 120 10.35 13.23 5.00
CA ARG A 120 11.61 13.38 4.27
C ARG A 120 12.08 12.01 3.78
N VAL A 121 12.61 11.98 2.57
CA VAL A 121 13.28 10.78 2.02
C VAL A 121 14.61 10.59 2.74
N GLU A 122 14.73 9.52 3.51
CA GLU A 122 15.93 9.27 4.33
C GLU A 122 16.97 8.47 3.55
N ASN A 123 16.52 7.40 2.89
CA ASN A 123 17.38 6.50 2.17
C ASN A 123 16.59 5.76 1.07
N VAL A 124 17.28 5.37 0.01
CA VAL A 124 16.71 4.59 -1.10
C VAL A 124 17.67 3.48 -1.47
N ASN A 125 17.18 2.24 -1.46
CA ASN A 125 17.92 1.08 -1.89
C ASN A 125 17.23 0.46 -3.12
N VAL A 126 17.80 0.71 -4.29
CA VAL A 126 17.25 0.25 -5.58
C VAL A 126 17.32 -1.28 -5.72
N ASP A 127 18.38 -1.90 -5.20
CA ASP A 127 18.57 -3.36 -5.29
C ASP A 127 17.51 -4.11 -4.47
N LEU A 128 17.18 -3.58 -3.28
CA LEU A 128 16.13 -4.11 -2.42
C LEU A 128 14.74 -3.56 -2.76
N ARG A 129 14.65 -2.55 -3.63
CA ARG A 129 13.42 -1.80 -3.95
C ARG A 129 12.79 -1.17 -2.69
N GLU A 130 13.63 -0.78 -1.74
CA GLU A 130 13.21 -0.20 -0.47
C GLU A 130 13.41 1.31 -0.48
N ILE A 131 12.42 2.04 0.03
CA ILE A 131 12.47 3.49 0.23
C ILE A 131 12.16 3.74 1.71
N ASP A 132 13.12 4.33 2.41
CA ASP A 132 12.99 4.67 3.82
C ASP A 132 12.58 6.14 3.96
N PHE A 133 11.53 6.38 4.74
CA PHE A 133 11.05 7.71 5.07
C PHE A 133 11.25 8.03 6.54
N ARG A 134 11.35 9.34 6.82
CA ARG A 134 11.27 9.90 8.16
C ARG A 134 10.10 10.86 8.22
N ILE A 135 9.18 10.66 9.17
CA ILE A 135 8.10 11.63 9.44
C ILE A 135 8.70 12.87 10.12
N LEU A 136 8.35 14.05 9.60
CA LEU A 136 8.66 15.33 10.23
C LEU A 136 7.55 15.74 11.18
N TYR A 137 6.31 15.75 10.67
CA TYR A 137 5.11 16.05 11.46
C TYR A 137 3.86 15.49 10.77
N LYS A 138 2.83 15.21 11.58
CA LYS A 138 1.48 14.96 11.09
C LYS A 138 0.85 16.29 10.67
N ILE A 139 0.22 16.33 9.51
CA ILE A 139 -0.52 17.49 9.05
C ILE A 139 -1.86 17.43 9.77
N GLU A 140 -2.17 18.46 10.58
CA GLU A 140 -3.47 18.54 11.23
C GLU A 140 -4.49 19.06 10.22
N ASP A 141 -5.58 18.32 10.03
CA ASP A 141 -6.74 18.83 9.32
C ASP A 141 -7.37 19.93 10.19
N ASN A 142 -7.16 21.20 9.79
CA ASN A 142 -7.88 22.34 10.36
C ASN A 142 -9.35 22.34 9.92
N ASN A 143 -10.08 21.24 10.14
CA ASN A 143 -11.54 21.28 10.22
C ASN A 143 -11.93 21.63 11.65
N GLN A 144 -11.63 22.86 12.04
CA GLN A 144 -12.40 23.52 13.09
C GLN A 144 -13.76 23.88 12.46
N GLU A 145 -14.80 23.23 12.98
CA GLU A 145 -16.19 23.62 12.77
C GLU A 145 -16.33 25.14 12.93
N THR A 146 -16.53 25.81 11.80
CA THR A 146 -16.94 27.22 11.78
C THR A 146 -18.47 27.22 11.88
N GLN A 147 -18.99 27.93 12.89
CA GLN A 147 -20.39 28.33 13.12
C GLN A 147 -21.35 27.25 13.65
N VAL A 148 -21.73 27.31 14.94
CA VAL A 148 -22.95 28.00 15.40
C VAL A 148 -22.79 28.42 16.88
N GLU A 149 -22.25 29.62 17.13
CA GLU A 149 -22.57 30.38 18.34
C GLU A 149 -23.09 31.74 17.87
N ASP A 150 -24.25 32.09 18.43
CA ASP A 150 -24.86 33.42 18.55
C ASP A 150 -25.48 34.08 17.31
N GLU A 151 -26.80 33.96 17.19
CA GLU A 151 -27.66 35.15 17.17
C GLU A 151 -28.76 35.00 18.23
N GLU A 152 -28.88 36.06 19.03
CA GLU A 152 -29.75 36.28 20.20
C GLU A 152 -31.27 36.22 19.92
#